data_AF-A0A1F2YL17-F1
#
_entry.id   AF-A0A1F2YL17-F1
#
_cell.length_a   1.000
_cell.length_b   1.000
_cell.length_c   1.000
_cell.angle_alpha   90.00
_cell.angle_beta   90.00
_cell.angle_gamma   90.00
#
_symmetry.space_group_name_H-M   'P 1'
#
loop_
_entity.id
_entity.type
_entity.pdbx_description
1 polymer ?
#
loop_
_entity_poly.entity_id
_entity_poly.type
_entity_poly.pdbx_seq_one_letter_code
_entity_poly.pdbx_strand_id
1 'polypeptide(L)'
;MLSLDLQRFAGEKTEQATPQRRREVREEGRFPRSPDLNASVALVAILVALRMFGPTIWNKWQGMMAFDLTHASTQPLTQTALHGLFTQQMWLIVTLLAPILLVALTAAFLTAFAQVGVVFLPQQIVPDLNRISPIEGFKRMFSLRSAVDALKSLLKLTLIGAVVYQSIRTMVPKLQDLSTVGIQALPPLVGQLVFQIGIEVAVVMLILSIFDYAYQRYEFEKSIRMSRQEIKDESKKQEGDPLIKSKIRQRGRALAMRRMMEDVKRADVVITNPTHYAIALRYDNEVMNAPVLLAKG
;
A
#
# COMPACT_ATOMS: atom_id res chain seq x y z
N MET A 1 -31.91 -39.53 -8.80
CA MET A 1 -31.36 -38.93 -7.57
C MET A 1 -30.32 -37.89 -7.97
N LEU A 2 -30.65 -36.60 -7.88
CA LEU A 2 -29.67 -35.52 -8.06
C LEU A 2 -28.73 -35.53 -6.85
N SER A 3 -27.48 -35.96 -7.04
CA SER A 3 -26.45 -35.81 -6.03
C SER A 3 -26.12 -34.33 -5.89
N LEU A 4 -26.66 -33.71 -4.84
CA LEU A 4 -26.29 -32.36 -4.41
C LEU A 4 -24.80 -32.37 -4.06
N ASP A 5 -24.00 -31.78 -4.94
CA ASP A 5 -22.56 -31.63 -4.75
C ASP A 5 -22.29 -30.54 -3.70
N LEU A 6 -22.27 -30.94 -2.43
CA LEU A 6 -22.08 -30.08 -1.26
C LEU A 6 -20.75 -29.30 -1.28
N GLN A 7 -19.81 -29.63 -2.17
CA GLN A 7 -18.59 -28.86 -2.38
C GLN A 7 -18.85 -27.44 -2.89
N ARG A 8 -19.97 -27.19 -3.59
CA ARG A 8 -20.32 -25.84 -4.05
C ARG A 8 -20.73 -24.90 -2.90
N PHE A 9 -21.27 -25.42 -1.81
CA PHE A 9 -21.63 -24.64 -0.62
C PHE A 9 -20.46 -24.48 0.37
N ALA A 10 -19.43 -25.31 0.28
CA ALA A 10 -18.21 -25.19 1.07
C ALA A 10 -17.27 -24.06 0.58
N GLY A 11 -17.57 -23.45 -0.58
CA GLY A 11 -16.67 -22.54 -1.30
C GLY A 11 -16.99 -21.04 -1.20
N GLU A 12 -18.08 -20.62 -0.56
CA GLU A 12 -18.35 -19.19 -0.43
C GLU A 12 -17.41 -18.52 0.57
N LYS A 13 -16.57 -17.63 0.04
CA LYS A 13 -15.60 -16.82 0.77
C LYS A 13 -16.32 -15.72 1.58
N THR A 14 -16.81 -16.11 2.74
CA THR A 14 -17.61 -15.26 3.63
C THR A 14 -16.80 -14.70 4.79
N GLU A 15 -15.77 -15.41 5.23
CA GLU A 15 -15.00 -15.07 6.41
C GLU A 15 -13.88 -14.06 6.11
N GLN A 16 -13.49 -13.27 7.11
CA GLN A 16 -12.42 -12.29 6.95
C GLN A 16 -11.05 -12.97 6.79
N ALA A 17 -10.15 -12.30 6.06
CA ALA A 17 -8.79 -12.79 5.87
C ALA A 17 -7.98 -12.77 7.19
N THR A 18 -7.34 -13.89 7.50
CA THR A 18 -6.39 -14.04 8.60
C THR A 18 -5.15 -13.17 8.41
N PRO A 19 -4.39 -12.88 9.49
CA PRO A 19 -3.14 -12.13 9.39
C PRO A 19 -2.12 -12.76 8.45
N GLN A 20 -2.05 -14.10 8.38
CA GLN A 20 -1.14 -14.79 7.46
C GLN A 20 -1.58 -14.59 6.01
N ARG A 21 -2.88 -14.77 5.71
CA ARG A 21 -3.39 -14.53 4.35
C ARG A 21 -3.11 -13.11 3.87
N ARG A 22 -3.25 -12.11 4.75
CA ARG A 22 -2.90 -10.72 4.43
C ARG A 22 -1.41 -10.55 4.13
N ARG A 23 -0.53 -11.26 4.83
CA ARG A 23 0.93 -11.24 4.56
C ARG A 23 1.24 -11.88 3.22
N GLU A 24 0.68 -13.07 2.93
CA GLU A 24 0.87 -13.76 1.65
C GLU A 24 0.45 -12.87 0.46
N VAL A 25 -0.75 -12.28 0.51
CA VAL A 25 -1.24 -11.40 -0.56
C VAL A 25 -0.35 -10.16 -0.74
N ARG A 26 0.23 -9.66 0.36
CA ARG A 26 1.18 -8.53 0.34
C ARG A 26 2.55 -8.94 -0.22
N GLU A 27 3.02 -10.15 0.06
CA GLU A 27 4.23 -10.76 -0.52
C GLU A 27 4.08 -11.08 -2.02
N GLU A 28 2.85 -11.32 -2.49
CA GLU A 28 2.54 -11.37 -3.92
C GLU A 28 2.51 -9.96 -4.57
N GLY A 29 2.55 -8.90 -3.75
CA GLY A 29 2.52 -7.50 -4.15
C GLY A 29 1.13 -7.02 -4.58
N ARG A 30 0.08 -7.60 -4.00
CA ARG A 30 -1.29 -7.11 -4.15
C ARG A 30 -1.67 -6.27 -2.94
N PHE A 31 -2.08 -5.04 -3.18
CA PHE A 31 -2.52 -4.10 -2.15
C PHE A 31 -3.52 -3.11 -2.75
N PRO A 32 -4.45 -2.58 -1.93
CA PRO A 32 -5.39 -1.57 -2.39
C PRO A 32 -4.63 -0.26 -2.65
N ARG A 33 -4.73 0.28 -3.87
CA ARG A 33 -4.12 1.56 -4.23
C ARG A 33 -5.01 2.31 -5.21
N SER A 34 -5.33 3.56 -4.91
CA SER A 34 -6.06 4.45 -5.82
C SER A 34 -5.08 5.44 -6.48
N PRO A 35 -4.90 5.37 -7.81
CA PRO A 35 -4.08 6.34 -8.53
C PRO A 35 -4.70 7.75 -8.47
N ASP A 36 -6.03 7.85 -8.43
CA ASP A 36 -6.76 9.11 -8.33
C ASP A 36 -6.47 9.83 -7.01
N LEU A 37 -6.29 9.07 -5.92
CA LEU A 37 -5.93 9.65 -4.62
C LEU A 37 -4.55 10.29 -4.67
N ASN A 38 -3.57 9.62 -5.28
CA ASN A 38 -2.23 10.19 -5.48
C ASN A 38 -2.28 11.47 -6.33
N ALA A 39 -3.02 11.46 -7.44
CA ALA A 39 -3.15 12.62 -8.32
C ALA A 39 -3.82 13.80 -7.61
N SER A 40 -4.92 13.55 -6.87
CA SER A 40 -5.64 14.60 -6.15
C SER A 40 -4.83 15.25 -5.02
N VAL A 41 -4.11 14.45 -4.22
CA VAL A 41 -3.25 14.98 -3.15
C VAL A 41 -2.07 15.75 -3.74
N ALA A 42 -1.45 15.26 -4.82
CA ALA A 42 -0.39 15.97 -5.51
C ALA A 42 -0.88 17.32 -6.08
N LEU A 43 -2.08 17.36 -6.67
CA LEU A 43 -2.68 18.60 -7.17
C LEU A 43 -2.90 19.61 -6.03
N VAL A 44 -3.48 19.20 -4.91
CA VAL A 44 -3.66 20.06 -3.72
C VAL A 44 -2.31 20.60 -3.24
N ALA A 45 -1.30 19.74 -3.12
CA ALA A 45 0.03 20.13 -2.67
C ALA A 45 0.70 21.14 -3.63
N ILE A 46 0.58 20.93 -4.94
CA ILE A 46 1.07 21.86 -5.97
C ILE A 46 0.37 23.21 -5.86
N LEU A 47 -0.95 23.23 -5.67
CA LEU A 47 -1.71 24.49 -5.51
C LEU A 47 -1.28 25.24 -4.26
N VAL A 48 -1.11 24.55 -3.13
CA VAL A 48 -0.58 25.17 -1.90
C VAL A 48 0.82 25.72 -2.12
N ALA A 49 1.70 24.97 -2.79
CA ALA A 49 3.04 25.44 -3.14
C ALA A 49 2.98 26.68 -4.05
N LEU A 50 2.14 26.68 -5.08
CA LEU A 50 1.94 27.84 -5.95
C LEU A 50 1.40 29.05 -5.18
N ARG A 51 0.52 28.85 -4.19
CA ARG A 51 0.01 29.95 -3.37
C ARG A 51 1.07 30.58 -2.47
N MET A 52 2.02 29.77 -1.99
CA MET A 52 3.13 30.20 -1.12
C MET A 52 4.28 30.81 -1.93
N PHE A 53 4.74 30.14 -2.99
CA PHE A 53 5.91 30.51 -3.76
C PHE A 53 5.58 31.36 -4.99
N GLY A 54 4.34 31.37 -5.46
CA GLY A 54 3.88 32.08 -6.66
C GLY A 54 4.28 33.56 -6.72
N PRO A 55 4.06 34.37 -5.66
CA PRO A 55 4.49 35.77 -5.66
C PRO A 55 6.00 35.94 -5.84
N THR A 56 6.80 35.10 -5.17
CA THR A 56 8.27 35.11 -5.28
C THR A 56 8.73 34.69 -6.69
N ILE A 57 8.09 33.66 -7.25
CA ILE A 57 8.33 33.19 -8.62
C ILE A 57 8.03 34.31 -9.61
N TRP A 58 6.87 34.94 -9.48
CA TRP A 58 6.43 36.04 -10.33
C TRP A 58 7.42 37.21 -10.29
N ASN A 59 7.79 37.67 -9.08
CA ASN A 59 8.69 38.80 -8.91
C ASN A 59 10.09 38.53 -9.49
N LYS A 60 10.64 37.34 -9.26
CA LYS A 60 11.94 36.93 -9.80
C LYS A 60 11.91 36.81 -11.33
N TRP A 61 10.84 36.25 -11.87
CA TRP A 61 10.67 36.10 -13.32
C TRP A 61 10.50 37.46 -14.02
N GLN A 62 9.68 38.35 -13.45
CA GLN A 62 9.53 39.71 -13.95
C GLN A 62 10.85 40.48 -13.88
N GLY A 63 11.59 40.37 -12.77
CA GLY A 63 12.90 41.01 -12.62
C GLY A 63 13.91 40.52 -13.65
N MET A 64 13.94 39.21 -13.93
CA MET A 64 14.78 38.63 -14.98
C MET A 64 14.40 39.18 -16.36
N MET A 65 13.11 39.16 -16.72
CA MET A 65 12.65 39.70 -18.01
C MET A 65 13.00 41.17 -18.17
N ALA A 66 12.78 41.98 -17.12
CA ALA A 66 13.10 43.40 -17.14
C ALA A 66 14.62 43.62 -17.33
N PHE A 67 15.45 42.84 -16.62
CA PHE A 67 16.90 42.88 -16.76
C PHE A 67 17.35 42.51 -18.19
N ASP A 68 16.85 41.39 -18.71
CA ASP A 68 17.22 40.89 -20.04
C ASP A 68 16.79 41.88 -21.14
N LEU A 69 15.58 42.42 -21.07
CA LEU A 69 15.08 43.39 -22.06
C LEU A 69 15.81 44.74 -22.00
N THR A 70 16.20 45.20 -20.81
CA THR A 70 16.92 46.48 -20.65
C THR A 70 18.39 46.39 -21.07
N HIS A 71 19.01 45.22 -20.93
CA HIS A 71 20.43 45.03 -21.22
C HIS A 71 20.69 44.31 -22.55
N ALA A 72 19.65 43.87 -23.26
CA ALA A 72 19.74 43.13 -24.53
C ALA A 72 20.62 43.81 -25.58
N SER A 73 20.60 45.14 -25.67
CA SER A 73 21.39 45.92 -26.65
C SER A 73 22.83 46.20 -26.21
N THR A 74 23.13 46.04 -24.93
CA THR A 74 24.45 46.37 -24.34
C THR A 74 25.33 45.15 -24.08
N GLN A 75 24.75 43.95 -24.13
CA GLN A 75 25.45 42.69 -23.87
C GLN A 75 26.30 42.29 -25.09
N PRO A 76 27.61 42.01 -24.92
CA PRO A 76 28.45 41.55 -26.02
C PRO A 76 27.99 40.16 -26.46
N LEU A 77 27.70 39.97 -27.76
CA LEU A 77 27.29 38.70 -28.37
C LEU A 77 28.49 37.73 -28.52
N THR A 78 29.19 37.49 -27.43
CA THR A 78 30.29 36.51 -27.35
C THR A 78 29.78 35.18 -26.80
N GLN A 79 30.42 34.08 -27.20
CA GLN A 79 30.06 32.74 -26.70
C GLN A 79 30.09 32.66 -25.17
N THR A 80 31.07 33.32 -24.53
CA THR A 80 31.21 33.34 -23.07
C THR A 80 30.06 34.09 -22.39
N ALA A 81 29.65 35.24 -22.92
CA ALA A 81 28.53 36.00 -22.39
C ALA A 81 27.20 35.26 -22.54
N LEU A 82 26.97 34.65 -23.71
CA LEU A 82 25.77 33.84 -23.97
C LEU A 82 25.70 32.60 -23.06
N HIS A 83 26.84 31.95 -22.81
CA HIS A 83 26.92 30.84 -21.86
C HIS A 83 26.62 31.29 -20.43
N GLY A 84 27.14 32.44 -20.00
CA GLY A 84 26.83 33.03 -18.70
C GLY A 84 25.34 33.34 -18.53
N LEU A 85 24.71 33.95 -19.52
CA LEU A 85 23.27 34.23 -19.52
C LEU A 85 22.45 32.93 -19.47
N PHE A 86 22.79 31.95 -20.30
CA PHE A 86 22.10 30.66 -20.33
C PHE A 86 22.17 29.94 -18.99
N THR A 87 23.36 29.85 -18.39
CA THR A 87 23.55 29.19 -17.09
C THR A 87 22.81 29.92 -15.97
N GLN A 88 22.80 31.26 -15.97
CA GLN A 88 22.02 32.06 -15.01
C GLN A 88 20.51 31.83 -15.16
N GLN A 89 20.00 31.80 -16.39
CA GLN A 89 18.58 31.54 -16.67
C GLN A 89 18.18 30.11 -16.27
N MET A 90 19.03 29.12 -16.58
CA MET A 90 18.82 27.73 -16.14
C MET A 90 18.79 27.64 -14.61
N TRP A 91 19.72 28.31 -13.92
CA TRP A 91 19.71 28.32 -12.46
C TRP A 91 18.46 28.98 -11.88
N LEU A 92 17.98 30.06 -12.50
CA LEU A 92 16.75 30.68 -12.08
C LEU A 92 15.57 29.72 -12.26
N ILE A 93 15.42 29.09 -13.43
CA ILE A 93 14.34 28.14 -13.68
C ILE A 93 14.37 26.99 -12.66
N VAL A 94 15.55 26.41 -12.41
CA VAL A 94 15.70 25.33 -11.43
C VAL A 94 15.31 25.81 -10.03
N THR A 95 15.80 26.98 -9.58
CA THR A 95 15.48 27.49 -8.24
C THR A 95 14.01 27.87 -8.07
N LEU A 96 13.34 28.31 -9.14
CA LEU A 96 11.91 28.64 -9.13
C LEU A 96 11.02 27.38 -9.14
N LEU A 97 11.41 26.34 -9.90
CA LEU A 97 10.64 25.10 -10.01
C LEU A 97 10.92 24.10 -8.89
N ALA A 98 12.15 24.07 -8.36
CA ALA A 98 12.58 23.16 -7.30
C ALA A 98 11.61 23.08 -6.11
N PRO A 99 11.14 24.18 -5.50
CA PRO A 99 10.21 24.09 -4.36
C PRO A 99 8.87 23.45 -4.74
N ILE A 100 8.34 23.73 -5.94
CA ILE A 100 7.08 23.14 -6.41
C ILE A 100 7.26 21.64 -6.66
N LEU A 101 8.34 21.26 -7.35
CA LEU A 101 8.66 19.86 -7.64
C LEU A 101 8.92 19.07 -6.35
N LEU A 102 9.62 19.64 -5.38
CA LEU A 102 9.89 19.01 -4.10
C LEU A 102 8.59 18.77 -3.32
N VAL A 103 7.68 19.75 -3.28
CA VAL A 103 6.36 19.58 -2.65
C VAL A 103 5.53 18.52 -3.38
N ALA A 104 5.53 18.51 -4.72
CA ALA A 104 4.80 17.51 -5.50
C ALA A 104 5.35 16.10 -5.28
N LEU A 105 6.68 15.92 -5.32
CA LEU A 105 7.36 14.65 -5.10
C LEU A 105 7.13 14.14 -3.69
N THR A 106 7.27 15.00 -2.68
CA THR A 106 7.04 14.61 -1.28
C THR A 106 5.58 14.25 -1.03
N ALA A 107 4.62 15.01 -1.56
CA ALA A 107 3.20 14.68 -1.45
C ALA A 107 2.86 13.35 -2.15
N ALA A 108 3.34 13.14 -3.37
CA ALA A 108 3.13 11.89 -4.11
C ALA A 108 3.76 10.69 -3.38
N PHE A 109 4.99 10.84 -2.89
CA PHE A 109 5.69 9.82 -2.11
C PHE A 109 4.95 9.50 -0.81
N LEU A 110 4.57 10.50 -0.02
CA LEU A 110 3.85 10.33 1.23
C LEU A 110 2.48 9.69 1.01
N THR A 111 1.77 10.05 -0.06
CA THR A 111 0.47 9.45 -0.38
C THR A 111 0.62 7.99 -0.79
N ALA A 112 1.59 7.67 -1.65
CA ALA A 112 1.88 6.29 -2.03
C ALA A 112 2.32 5.45 -0.82
N PHE A 113 3.17 6.02 0.02
CA PHE A 113 3.63 5.40 1.27
C PHE A 113 2.49 5.20 2.26
N ALA A 114 1.57 6.16 2.42
CA ALA A 114 0.42 6.02 3.30
C ALA A 114 -0.57 4.94 2.81
N GLN A 115 -0.72 4.76 1.50
CA GLN A 115 -1.61 3.73 0.94
C GLN A 115 -1.03 2.32 1.06
N VAL A 116 0.27 2.16 0.78
CA VAL A 116 0.90 0.83 0.61
C VAL A 116 1.80 0.47 1.78
N GLY A 117 2.52 1.44 2.34
CA GLY A 117 3.63 1.25 3.28
C GLY A 117 4.91 0.74 2.60
N VAL A 118 5.88 0.30 3.39
CA VAL A 118 7.08 -0.36 2.87
C VAL A 118 6.72 -1.79 2.43
N VAL A 119 7.02 -2.13 1.18
CA VAL A 119 6.91 -3.50 0.66
C VAL A 119 8.12 -3.77 -0.22
N PHE A 120 8.87 -4.83 0.10
CA PHE A 120 10.02 -5.27 -0.68
C PHE A 120 9.65 -6.55 -1.45
N LEU A 121 9.60 -6.45 -2.78
CA LEU A 121 9.11 -7.51 -3.69
C LEU A 121 10.19 -7.90 -4.71
N PRO A 122 11.27 -8.58 -4.28
CA PRO A 122 12.38 -8.94 -5.17
C PRO A 122 11.93 -9.84 -6.33
N GLN A 123 10.89 -10.66 -6.10
CA GLN A 123 10.31 -11.55 -7.12
C GLN A 123 9.65 -10.79 -8.28
N GLN A 124 9.19 -9.55 -8.07
CA GLN A 124 8.58 -8.74 -9.13
C GLN A 124 9.59 -8.00 -10.02
N ILE A 125 10.88 -8.04 -9.69
CA ILE A 125 11.97 -7.46 -10.50
C ILE A 125 12.30 -8.36 -11.70
N VAL A 126 11.98 -9.65 -11.61
CA VAL A 126 12.23 -10.61 -12.69
C VAL A 126 11.23 -10.39 -13.83
N PRO A 127 11.69 -10.21 -15.09
CA PRO A 127 10.79 -10.02 -16.22
C PRO A 127 9.98 -11.30 -16.48
N ASP A 128 8.66 -11.18 -16.37
CA ASP A 128 7.70 -12.27 -16.62
C ASP A 128 7.00 -12.04 -17.97
N LEU A 129 7.42 -12.80 -18.98
CA LEU A 129 6.91 -12.71 -20.36
C LEU A 129 5.41 -13.03 -20.45
N ASN A 130 4.85 -13.78 -19.50
CA ASN A 130 3.43 -14.09 -19.47
C ASN A 130 2.57 -12.84 -19.20
N ARG A 131 3.13 -11.82 -18.55
CA ARG A 131 2.44 -10.54 -18.30
C ARG A 131 2.27 -9.68 -19.56
N ILE A 132 2.97 -10.01 -20.66
CA ILE A 132 2.97 -9.24 -21.92
C ILE A 132 2.00 -9.86 -22.96
N SER A 133 1.23 -10.90 -22.60
CA SER A 133 0.26 -11.51 -23.52
C SER A 133 -0.78 -10.52 -24.04
N PRO A 134 -0.81 -10.20 -25.36
CA PRO A 134 -1.76 -9.25 -25.93
C PRO A 134 -3.21 -9.71 -25.76
N ILE A 135 -3.45 -11.02 -25.85
CA ILE A 135 -4.79 -11.64 -25.74
C ILE A 135 -5.35 -11.45 -24.32
N GLU A 136 -4.53 -11.67 -23.29
CA GLU A 136 -4.94 -11.40 -21.92
C GLU A 136 -5.17 -9.91 -21.66
N GLY A 137 -4.36 -9.05 -22.26
CA GLY A 137 -4.54 -7.59 -22.23
C GLY A 137 -5.91 -7.19 -22.77
N PHE A 138 -6.28 -7.65 -23.97
CA PHE A 138 -7.59 -7.39 -24.56
C PHE A 138 -8.74 -7.91 -23.70
N LYS A 139 -8.65 -9.14 -23.17
CA LYS A 139 -9.69 -9.71 -22.30
C LYS A 139 -9.86 -8.90 -21.01
N ARG A 140 -8.76 -8.37 -20.45
CA ARG A 140 -8.81 -7.48 -19.28
C ARG A 140 -9.48 -6.15 -19.62
N MET A 141 -9.13 -5.53 -20.77
CA MET A 141 -9.71 -4.26 -21.22
C MET A 141 -11.22 -4.35 -21.51
N PHE A 142 -11.71 -5.47 -22.04
CA PHE A 142 -13.14 -5.70 -22.33
C PHE A 142 -13.85 -6.49 -21.22
N SER A 143 -13.40 -6.38 -19.98
CA SER A 143 -14.05 -6.99 -18.83
C SER A 143 -15.18 -6.12 -18.26
N LEU A 144 -16.16 -6.73 -17.58
CA LEU A 144 -17.20 -6.00 -16.82
C LEU A 144 -16.59 -4.99 -15.85
N ARG A 145 -15.45 -5.32 -15.25
CA ARG A 145 -14.72 -4.43 -14.34
C ARG A 145 -14.25 -3.17 -15.04
N SER A 146 -13.65 -3.31 -16.23
CA SER A 146 -13.21 -2.19 -17.04
C SER A 146 -14.36 -1.30 -17.52
N ALA A 147 -15.52 -1.87 -17.84
CA ALA A 147 -16.71 -1.09 -18.17
C ALA A 147 -17.20 -0.25 -16.97
N VAL A 148 -17.21 -0.83 -15.77
CA VAL A 148 -17.57 -0.11 -14.53
C VAL A 148 -16.55 0.99 -14.21
N ASP A 149 -15.26 0.70 -14.37
CA ASP A 149 -14.20 1.70 -14.17
C ASP A 149 -14.28 2.85 -15.18
N ALA A 150 -14.58 2.55 -16.45
CA ALA A 150 -14.80 3.56 -17.48
C ALA A 150 -16.00 4.45 -17.16
N LEU A 151 -17.12 3.86 -16.71
CA LEU A 151 -18.30 4.62 -16.28
C LEU A 151 -17.99 5.53 -15.09
N LYS A 152 -17.27 5.04 -14.07
CA LYS A 152 -16.81 5.87 -12.95
C LYS A 152 -15.95 7.04 -13.43
N SER A 153 -15.03 6.80 -14.36
CA SER A 153 -14.17 7.86 -14.92
C SER A 153 -14.96 8.90 -15.70
N LEU A 154 -15.97 8.49 -16.48
CA LEU A 154 -16.87 9.42 -17.17
C LEU A 154 -17.71 10.25 -16.19
N LEU A 155 -18.22 9.65 -15.12
CA LEU A 155 -18.92 10.38 -14.05
C LEU A 155 -18.01 11.38 -13.34
N LYS A 156 -16.76 11.00 -13.03
CA LYS A 156 -15.78 11.93 -12.45
C LYS A 156 -15.50 13.10 -13.41
N LEU A 157 -15.27 12.81 -14.70
CA LEU A 157 -14.98 13.82 -15.71
C LEU A 157 -16.14 14.81 -15.89
N THR A 158 -17.37 14.31 -15.98
CA THR A 158 -18.57 15.16 -16.11
C THR A 158 -18.78 16.03 -14.88
N LEU A 159 -18.57 15.49 -13.67
CA LEU A 159 -18.67 16.27 -12.43
C LEU A 159 -17.60 17.37 -12.37
N ILE A 160 -16.33 17.04 -12.67
CA ILE A 160 -15.24 18.01 -12.73
C ILE A 160 -15.53 19.08 -13.80
N GLY A 161 -15.99 18.67 -14.99
CA GLY A 161 -16.37 19.56 -16.08
C GLY A 161 -17.50 20.52 -15.68
N ALA A 162 -18.50 20.04 -14.96
CA ALA A 162 -19.59 20.88 -14.45
C ALA A 162 -19.09 21.92 -13.43
N VAL A 163 -18.18 21.52 -12.52
CA VAL A 163 -17.56 22.43 -11.54
C VAL A 163 -16.74 23.50 -12.25
N VAL A 164 -15.89 23.11 -13.20
CA VAL A 164 -15.10 24.07 -13.99
C VAL A 164 -16.00 25.01 -14.78
N TYR A 165 -17.03 24.49 -15.45
CA TYR A 165 -17.99 25.30 -16.20
C TYR A 165 -18.70 26.32 -15.30
N GLN A 166 -19.19 25.87 -14.13
CA GLN A 166 -19.84 26.75 -13.18
C GLN A 166 -18.86 27.81 -12.64
N SER A 167 -17.63 27.43 -12.32
CA SER A 167 -16.59 28.34 -11.85
C SER A 167 -16.32 29.43 -12.88
N ILE A 168 -16.05 29.06 -14.14
CA ILE A 168 -15.84 29.99 -15.25
C ILE A 168 -17.05 30.91 -15.42
N ARG A 169 -18.27 30.36 -15.40
CA ARG A 169 -19.50 31.16 -15.53
C ARG A 169 -19.62 32.25 -14.46
N THR A 170 -19.21 31.97 -13.22
CA THR A 170 -19.18 32.98 -12.15
C THR A 170 -18.05 34.00 -12.29
N MET A 171 -17.01 33.68 -13.06
CA MET A 171 -15.85 34.55 -13.30
C MET A 171 -16.03 35.48 -14.51
N VAL A 172 -16.81 35.08 -15.52
CA VAL A 172 -17.05 35.89 -16.73
C VAL A 172 -17.46 37.34 -16.43
N PRO A 173 -18.38 37.64 -15.48
CA PRO A 173 -18.70 39.03 -15.15
C PRO A 173 -17.50 39.80 -14.58
N LYS A 174 -16.68 39.16 -13.74
CA LYS A 174 -15.45 39.77 -13.18
C LYS A 174 -14.41 40.08 -14.25
N LEU A 175 -14.43 39.32 -15.36
CA LEU A 175 -13.56 39.56 -16.51
C LEU A 175 -14.04 40.74 -17.38
N GLN A 176 -15.31 41.16 -17.29
CA GLN A 176 -15.79 42.34 -18.02
C GLN A 176 -15.27 43.64 -17.38
N ASP A 177 -15.13 43.62 -16.05
CA ASP A 177 -14.56 44.73 -15.27
C ASP A 177 -13.06 44.93 -15.55
N LEU A 178 -12.36 43.93 -16.09
CA LEU A 178 -10.94 44.02 -16.47
C LEU A 178 -10.63 45.18 -17.44
N SER A 179 -11.60 45.57 -18.27
CA SER A 179 -11.45 46.71 -19.17
C SER A 179 -11.25 48.05 -18.45
N THR A 180 -11.60 48.10 -17.15
CA THR A 180 -11.48 49.28 -16.29
C THR A 180 -10.26 49.22 -15.35
N VAL A 181 -9.58 48.07 -15.26
CA VAL A 181 -8.44 47.88 -14.36
C VAL A 181 -7.13 48.08 -15.12
N GLY A 182 -6.19 48.84 -14.54
CA GLY A 182 -4.88 49.05 -15.13
C GLY A 182 -4.12 47.74 -15.37
N ILE A 183 -3.30 47.70 -16.44
CA ILE A 183 -2.53 46.52 -16.90
C ILE A 183 -1.73 45.85 -15.78
N GLN A 184 -1.27 46.63 -14.80
CA GLN A 184 -0.48 46.14 -13.66
C GLN A 184 -1.26 45.22 -12.71
N ALA A 185 -2.59 45.30 -12.68
CA ALA A 185 -3.44 44.46 -11.83
C ALA A 185 -3.89 43.17 -12.52
N LEU A 186 -3.61 42.99 -13.81
CA LEU A 186 -3.99 41.79 -14.56
C LEU A 186 -3.34 40.51 -13.99
N PRO A 187 -2.01 40.45 -13.74
CA PRO A 187 -1.39 39.22 -13.27
C PRO A 187 -1.92 38.68 -11.94
N PRO A 188 -2.08 39.49 -10.86
CA PRO A 188 -2.61 38.98 -9.61
C PRO A 188 -4.09 38.58 -9.72
N LEU A 189 -4.89 39.27 -10.54
CA LEU A 189 -6.29 38.89 -10.75
C LEU A 189 -6.39 37.53 -11.47
N VAL A 190 -5.67 37.36 -12.58
CA VAL A 190 -5.65 36.09 -13.33
C VAL A 190 -5.13 34.96 -12.44
N GLY A 191 -4.05 35.21 -11.67
CA GLY A 191 -3.51 34.25 -10.72
C GLY A 191 -4.54 33.82 -9.67
N GLN A 192 -5.33 34.75 -9.14
CA GLN A 192 -6.40 34.46 -8.19
C GLN A 192 -7.53 33.63 -8.82
N LEU A 193 -7.95 33.96 -10.05
CA LEU A 193 -8.99 33.22 -10.76
C LEU A 193 -8.55 31.78 -11.06
N VAL A 194 -7.33 31.60 -11.58
CA VAL A 194 -6.76 30.27 -11.84
C VAL A 194 -6.64 29.47 -10.56
N PHE A 195 -6.18 30.10 -9.46
CA PHE A 195 -6.09 29.45 -8.16
C PHE A 195 -7.47 29.03 -7.62
N GLN A 196 -8.49 29.87 -7.80
CA GLN A 196 -9.85 29.56 -7.38
C GLN A 196 -10.43 28.36 -8.15
N ILE A 197 -10.30 28.33 -9.49
CA ILE A 197 -10.72 27.15 -10.26
C ILE A 197 -9.93 25.91 -9.81
N GLY A 198 -8.62 26.06 -9.65
CA GLY A 198 -7.73 24.99 -9.25
C GLY A 198 -8.14 24.35 -7.92
N ILE A 199 -8.42 25.17 -6.90
CA ILE A 199 -8.80 24.65 -5.58
C ILE A 199 -10.19 24.00 -5.58
N GLU A 200 -11.16 24.56 -6.31
CA GLU A 200 -12.50 23.97 -6.47
C GLU A 200 -12.41 22.58 -7.11
N VAL A 201 -11.63 22.45 -8.19
CA VAL A 201 -11.36 21.16 -8.84
C VAL A 201 -10.62 20.21 -7.90
N ALA A 202 -9.58 20.69 -7.21
CA ALA A 202 -8.77 19.85 -6.33
C ALA A 202 -9.58 19.29 -5.16
N VAL A 203 -10.47 20.09 -4.56
CA VAL A 203 -11.38 19.63 -3.50
C VAL A 203 -12.33 18.55 -4.02
N VAL A 204 -12.95 18.76 -5.19
CA VAL A 204 -13.85 17.77 -5.79
C VAL A 204 -13.09 16.48 -6.12
N MET A 205 -11.92 16.58 -6.74
CA MET A 205 -11.06 15.43 -7.03
C MET A 205 -10.66 14.68 -5.76
N LEU A 206 -10.33 15.39 -4.68
CA LEU A 206 -9.95 14.78 -3.41
C LEU A 206 -11.13 14.03 -2.78
N ILE A 207 -12.33 14.60 -2.80
CA ILE A 207 -13.54 13.93 -2.31
C ILE A 207 -13.80 12.65 -3.11
N LEU A 208 -13.81 12.76 -4.45
CA LEU A 208 -14.04 11.61 -5.34
C LEU A 208 -12.98 10.51 -5.16
N SER A 209 -11.71 10.90 -4.99
CA SER A 209 -10.62 9.95 -4.85
C SER A 209 -10.61 9.23 -3.49
N ILE A 210 -11.08 9.89 -2.42
CA ILE A 210 -11.30 9.23 -1.12
C ILE A 210 -12.37 8.15 -1.25
N PHE A 211 -13.51 8.44 -1.89
CA PHE A 211 -14.55 7.44 -2.14
C PHE A 211 -14.05 6.30 -3.03
N ASP A 212 -13.28 6.63 -4.07
CA ASP A 212 -12.68 5.64 -4.96
C ASP A 212 -11.70 4.72 -4.20
N TYR A 213 -10.83 5.28 -3.35
CA TYR A 213 -9.93 4.51 -2.50
C TYR A 213 -10.69 3.63 -1.50
N ALA A 214 -11.75 4.15 -0.87
CA ALA A 214 -12.58 3.37 0.05
C ALA A 214 -13.24 2.18 -0.67
N TYR A 215 -13.78 2.41 -1.88
CA TYR A 215 -14.34 1.35 -2.72
C TYR A 215 -13.30 0.30 -3.10
N GLN A 216 -12.12 0.72 -3.54
CA GLN A 216 -11.04 -0.20 -3.89
C GLN A 216 -10.53 -1.00 -2.69
N ARG A 217 -10.46 -0.38 -1.51
CA ARG A 217 -10.11 -1.07 -0.25
C ARG A 217 -11.16 -2.11 0.12
N TYR A 218 -12.45 -1.78 -0.02
CA TYR A 218 -13.53 -2.73 0.20
C TYR A 218 -13.48 -3.89 -0.79
N GLU A 219 -13.25 -3.61 -2.08
CA GLU A 219 -13.17 -4.64 -3.11
C GLU A 219 -11.94 -5.55 -2.91
N PHE A 220 -10.80 -4.98 -2.53
CA PHE A 220 -9.61 -5.73 -2.15
C PHE A 220 -9.90 -6.65 -0.95
N GLU A 221 -10.51 -6.12 0.11
CA GLU A 221 -10.85 -6.90 1.30
C GLU A 221 -11.82 -8.04 0.97
N LYS A 222 -12.81 -7.78 0.10
CA LYS A 222 -13.73 -8.80 -0.42
C LYS A 222 -12.99 -9.87 -1.22
N SER A 223 -11.98 -9.49 -2.00
CA SER A 223 -11.21 -10.42 -2.85
C SER A 223 -10.33 -11.40 -2.05
N ILE A 224 -9.91 -11.01 -0.84
CA ILE A 224 -9.05 -11.82 0.03
C ILE A 224 -9.81 -12.61 1.09
N ARG A 225 -11.15 -12.53 1.12
CA ARG A 225 -11.99 -13.33 2.02
C ARG A 225 -11.71 -14.81 1.87
N MET A 226 -11.93 -15.54 2.95
CA MET A 226 -11.64 -16.97 3.03
C MET A 226 -12.91 -17.77 3.31
N SER A 227 -12.88 -19.03 2.93
CA SER A 227 -13.93 -19.98 3.36
C SER A 227 -13.66 -20.44 4.80
N ARG A 228 -14.70 -20.93 5.48
CA ARG A 228 -14.53 -21.56 6.80
C ARG A 228 -13.58 -22.74 6.78
N GLN A 229 -13.52 -23.45 5.66
CA GLN A 229 -12.62 -24.59 5.49
C GLN A 229 -11.16 -24.12 5.35
N GLU A 230 -10.91 -23.07 4.57
CA GLU A 230 -9.58 -22.45 4.43
C GLU A 230 -9.04 -21.98 5.79
N ILE A 231 -9.87 -21.35 6.64
CA ILE A 231 -9.46 -20.94 8.00
C ILE A 231 -9.05 -22.15 8.85
N LYS A 232 -9.85 -23.23 8.83
CA LYS A 232 -9.55 -24.45 9.59
C LYS A 232 -8.24 -25.08 9.13
N ASP A 233 -8.01 -25.11 7.82
CA ASP A 233 -6.81 -25.70 7.25
C ASP A 233 -5.57 -24.84 7.51
N GLU A 234 -5.70 -23.51 7.55
CA GLU A 234 -4.63 -22.60 7.98
C GLU A 234 -4.30 -22.77 9.47
N SER A 235 -5.31 -22.85 10.34
CA SER A 235 -5.12 -23.13 11.77
C SER A 235 -4.41 -24.48 11.99
N LYS A 236 -4.80 -25.53 11.25
CA LYS A 236 -4.09 -26.82 11.28
C LYS A 236 -2.65 -26.73 10.80
N LYS A 237 -2.33 -25.89 9.82
CA LYS A 237 -0.95 -25.69 9.34
C LYS A 237 -0.09 -24.96 10.38
N GLN A 238 -0.63 -23.94 11.06
CA GLN A 238 0.10 -23.18 12.08
C GLN A 238 0.27 -23.97 13.38
N GLU A 239 -0.82 -24.54 13.90
CA GLU A 239 -0.81 -25.23 15.20
C GLU A 239 -0.43 -26.70 15.07
N GLY A 240 -0.42 -27.26 13.86
CA GLY A 240 -0.29 -28.70 13.62
C GLY A 240 -1.62 -29.43 13.84
N ASP A 241 -1.84 -30.52 13.12
CA ASP A 241 -3.07 -31.30 13.26
C ASP A 241 -3.19 -31.84 14.71
N PRO A 242 -4.30 -31.56 15.42
CA PRO A 242 -4.54 -32.08 16.77
C PRO A 242 -4.40 -33.61 16.87
N LEU A 243 -4.78 -34.34 15.82
CA LEU A 243 -4.64 -35.80 15.73
C LEU A 243 -3.17 -36.22 15.65
N ILE A 244 -2.34 -35.44 14.95
CA ILE A 244 -0.90 -35.69 14.88
C ILE A 244 -0.25 -35.37 16.22
N LYS A 245 -0.60 -34.23 16.86
CA LYS A 245 -0.11 -33.87 18.20
C LYS A 245 -0.48 -34.93 19.25
N SER A 246 -1.72 -35.45 19.23
CA SER A 246 -2.15 -36.49 20.17
C SER A 246 -1.39 -37.80 19.94
N LYS A 247 -1.16 -38.18 18.68
CA LYS A 247 -0.42 -39.39 18.30
C LYS A 247 1.06 -39.32 18.68
N ILE A 248 1.69 -38.14 18.53
CA ILE A 248 3.05 -37.88 19.02
C ILE A 248 3.10 -38.06 20.55
N ARG A 249 2.15 -37.46 21.28
CA ARG A 249 2.08 -37.58 22.74
C ARG A 249 1.86 -39.03 23.19
N GLN A 250 1.00 -39.77 22.51
CA GLN A 250 0.76 -41.19 22.77
C GLN A 250 2.00 -42.04 22.53
N ARG A 251 2.70 -41.84 21.40
CA ARG A 251 3.97 -42.53 21.12
C ARG A 251 5.07 -42.17 22.12
N GLY A 252 5.15 -40.90 22.53
CA GLY A 252 6.08 -40.46 23.56
C GLY A 252 5.86 -41.17 24.89
N ARG A 253 4.60 -41.30 25.33
CA ARG A 253 4.25 -42.08 26.52
C ARG A 253 4.61 -43.56 26.38
N ALA A 254 4.34 -44.17 25.23
CA ALA A 254 4.67 -45.57 24.99
C ALA A 254 6.19 -45.82 25.02
N LEU A 255 7.00 -44.92 24.46
CA LEU A 255 8.46 -45.00 24.52
C LEU A 255 8.99 -44.81 25.94
N ALA A 256 8.44 -43.85 26.70
CA ALA A 256 8.80 -43.66 28.11
C ALA A 256 8.46 -44.90 28.95
N MET A 257 7.30 -45.52 28.73
CA MET A 257 6.91 -46.75 29.41
C MET A 257 7.84 -47.92 29.06
N ARG A 258 8.29 -48.02 27.79
CA ARG A 258 9.27 -49.04 27.38
C ARG A 258 10.63 -48.84 28.06
N ARG A 259 11.13 -47.61 28.12
CA ARG A 259 12.37 -47.29 28.87
C ARG A 259 12.23 -47.60 30.35
N MET A 260 11.10 -47.21 30.95
CA MET A 260 10.79 -47.55 32.34
C MET A 260 10.82 -49.07 32.57
N MET A 261 10.23 -49.86 31.67
CA MET A 261 10.28 -51.33 31.76
C MET A 261 11.68 -51.91 31.55
N GLU A 262 12.53 -51.29 30.74
CA GLU A 262 13.95 -51.66 30.63
C GLU A 262 14.72 -51.33 31.91
N ASP A 263 14.46 -50.18 32.53
CA ASP A 263 15.07 -49.76 33.80
C ASP A 263 14.63 -50.67 34.95
N VAL A 264 13.37 -51.16 34.95
CA VAL A 264 12.88 -52.16 35.93
C VAL A 264 13.68 -53.47 35.85
N LYS A 265 14.12 -53.91 34.67
CA LYS A 265 14.95 -55.13 34.54
C LYS A 265 16.32 -55.01 35.23
N ARG A 266 16.77 -53.79 35.49
CA ARG A 266 18.04 -53.48 36.17
C ARG A 266 17.85 -53.23 37.67
N ALA A 267 16.63 -53.35 38.19
CA ALA A 267 16.34 -53.16 39.59
C ALA A 267 16.64 -54.43 40.39
N ASP A 268 17.16 -54.26 41.60
CA ASP A 268 17.49 -55.37 42.50
C ASP A 268 16.26 -55.80 43.32
N VAL A 269 15.37 -54.85 43.62
CA VAL A 269 14.14 -55.11 44.36
C VAL A 269 12.98 -54.28 43.83
N VAL A 270 11.80 -54.90 43.76
CA VAL A 270 10.54 -54.23 43.44
C VAL A 270 9.64 -54.32 44.67
N ILE A 271 9.28 -53.16 45.21
CA ILE A 271 8.37 -53.04 46.36
C ILE A 271 6.99 -52.70 45.82
N THR A 272 6.01 -53.55 46.11
CA THR A 272 4.63 -53.36 45.65
C THR A 272 3.68 -53.15 46.82
N ASN A 273 2.77 -52.20 46.65
CA ASN A 273 1.52 -52.13 47.39
C ASN A 273 0.45 -52.77 46.49
N PRO A 274 -0.23 -53.85 46.92
CA PRO A 274 -1.04 -54.73 46.06
C PRO A 274 -2.04 -54.05 45.12
N THR A 275 -2.48 -52.83 45.42
CA THR A 275 -3.50 -52.13 44.62
C THR A 275 -3.10 -50.74 44.12
N HIS A 276 -1.97 -50.17 44.54
CA HIS A 276 -1.74 -48.73 44.35
C HIS A 276 -0.39 -48.31 43.78
N TYR A 277 0.73 -48.96 44.13
CA TYR A 277 2.05 -48.50 43.70
C TYR A 277 3.06 -49.63 43.61
N ALA A 278 3.90 -49.60 42.58
CA ALA A 278 5.09 -50.41 42.46
C ALA A 278 6.32 -49.51 42.30
N ILE A 279 7.33 -49.74 43.14
CA ILE A 279 8.57 -48.96 43.17
C ILE A 279 9.75 -49.90 42.92
N ALA A 280 10.54 -49.61 41.90
CA ALA A 280 11.75 -50.38 41.56
C ALA A 280 13.00 -49.63 42.01
N LEU A 281 13.78 -50.26 42.90
CA LEU A 281 15.01 -49.71 43.47
C LEU A 281 16.22 -50.53 43.03
N ARG A 282 17.34 -49.84 42.82
CA ARG A 282 18.64 -50.46 42.61
C ARG A 282 19.62 -49.96 43.67
N TYR A 283 20.41 -50.87 44.21
CA TYR A 283 21.39 -50.56 45.24
C TYR A 283 22.59 -51.49 45.15
N ASP A 284 23.75 -50.88 44.92
CA ASP A 284 25.04 -51.56 44.89
C ASP A 284 25.91 -51.04 46.04
N ASN A 285 26.25 -51.92 46.99
CA ASN A 285 27.00 -51.57 48.19
C ASN A 285 28.44 -51.10 47.90
N GLU A 286 29.01 -51.45 46.74
CA GLU A 286 30.39 -51.09 46.40
C GLU A 286 30.50 -49.68 45.81
N VAL A 287 29.42 -49.17 45.20
CA VAL A 287 29.45 -47.95 44.37
C VAL A 287 28.40 -46.92 44.78
N MET A 288 27.35 -47.29 45.53
CA MET A 288 26.22 -46.41 45.87
C MET A 288 26.11 -46.14 47.37
N ASN A 289 25.99 -44.86 47.74
CA ASN A 289 25.76 -44.43 49.13
C ASN A 289 24.31 -44.56 49.59
N ALA A 290 23.35 -44.71 48.65
CA ALA A 290 21.93 -44.91 48.94
C ALA A 290 21.22 -45.59 47.76
N PRO A 291 20.10 -46.31 47.98
CA PRO A 291 19.28 -46.87 46.91
C PRO A 291 18.72 -45.79 45.98
N VAL A 292 18.76 -46.04 44.68
CA VAL A 292 18.25 -45.11 43.65
C VAL A 292 16.94 -45.62 43.08
N LEU A 293 15.97 -44.71 42.95
CA LEU A 293 14.69 -44.96 42.31
C LEU A 293 14.83 -45.04 40.80
N LEU A 294 14.61 -46.23 40.23
CA LEU A 294 14.69 -46.46 38.78
C LEU A 294 13.34 -46.30 38.08
N ALA A 295 12.27 -46.82 38.68
CA ALA A 295 10.93 -46.73 38.10
C ALA A 295 9.86 -46.65 39.19
N LYS A 296 8.75 -45.97 38.86
CA LYS A 296 7.53 -45.94 39.67
C LYS A 296 6.32 -46.10 38.76
N GLY A 297 5.38 -46.95 39.15
CA GLY A 297 4.17 -47.27 38.39
C GLY A 297 2.97 -47.52 39.28
#